data_AF-A0A7V9ZSS8-F1
#
_entry.id   AF-A0A7V9ZSS8-F1
#
_cell.length_a   1.000
_cell.length_b   1.000
_cell.length_c   1.000
_cell.angle_alpha   90.00
_cell.angle_beta   90.00
_cell.angle_gamma   90.00
#
_symmetry.space_group_name_H-M   'P 1'
#
loop_
_entity.id
_entity.type
_entity.pdbx_description
1 polymer ?
#
loop_
_entity_poly.entity_id
_entity_poly.type
_entity_poly.pdbx_seq_one_letter_code
_entity_poly.pdbx_strand_id
1 'polypeptide(L)'
;MITKQLMERLFPTKNLDPRRFNLVRERDRLIAALNIFLPKYGINTHRRICAFLGNCGIETDYFRTTIEYASGEDYEGRKNLGNTERGDGRRFKGRGLTQTTGRANYEAVQKAIGQALGINVIKNPELLAQIEIAVESACIFWRDNNLNAYADRGEFRQLSGIVNRGDKNKTPLHWAKRNELYSKCIRYVPKDFTFAELPTEQNYDNPARIPHPAEVLPLVVAANNNPVALTPTGTIDSPSEGELANDETSFLASALDKNVSPDEIKTAARTAAPRILVRFARPFAILYAMLEAGNIYAWLGIAVGVIGLGVLIYLHRDDLKKVWETVKNKFLQ
;
A
#
# COMPACT_ATOMS: atom_id res chain seq x y z
N MET A 1 5.33 5.37 -26.14
CA MET A 1 4.77 6.08 -24.96
C MET A 1 3.91 5.12 -24.13
N ILE A 2 3.67 5.39 -22.85
CA ILE A 2 2.79 4.57 -22.01
C ILE A 2 1.35 4.84 -22.47
N THR A 3 0.63 3.80 -22.91
CA THR A 3 -0.74 3.92 -23.42
C THR A 3 -1.76 3.34 -22.46
N LYS A 4 -3.03 3.70 -22.65
CA LYS A 4 -4.16 3.09 -21.94
C LYS A 4 -4.21 1.58 -22.14
N GLN A 5 -3.99 1.11 -23.36
CA GLN A 5 -3.96 -0.32 -23.69
C GLN A 5 -2.83 -1.05 -22.96
N LEU A 6 -1.63 -0.46 -22.90
CA LEU A 6 -0.50 -1.03 -22.16
C LEU A 6 -0.83 -1.09 -20.66
N MET A 7 -1.34 0.00 -20.10
CA MET A 7 -1.71 0.05 -18.68
C MET A 7 -2.83 -0.94 -18.34
N GLU A 8 -3.85 -1.11 -19.19
CA GLU A 8 -4.91 -2.11 -18.98
C GLU A 8 -4.35 -3.54 -19.06
N ARG A 9 -3.41 -3.81 -19.96
CA ARG A 9 -2.76 -5.11 -20.08
C ARG A 9 -1.91 -5.45 -18.84
N LEU A 10 -1.19 -4.47 -18.31
CA LEU A 10 -0.33 -4.64 -17.14
C LEU A 10 -1.14 -4.66 -15.83
N PHE A 11 -2.10 -3.75 -15.69
CA PHE A 11 -2.87 -3.51 -14.47
C PHE A 11 -4.36 -3.34 -14.81
N PRO A 12 -5.08 -4.45 -15.06
CA PRO A 12 -6.46 -4.39 -15.53
C PRO A 12 -7.41 -3.83 -14.47
N THR A 13 -8.43 -3.08 -14.91
CA THR A 13 -9.39 -2.43 -14.01
C THR A 13 -10.85 -2.82 -14.25
N LYS A 14 -11.13 -3.70 -15.22
CA LYS A 14 -12.48 -4.08 -15.68
C LYS A 14 -13.51 -4.38 -14.56
N ASN A 15 -13.08 -4.97 -13.45
CA ASN A 15 -13.97 -5.40 -12.36
C ASN A 15 -13.76 -4.62 -11.05
N LEU A 16 -13.08 -3.47 -11.11
CA LEU A 16 -12.78 -2.66 -9.94
C LEU A 16 -13.79 -1.51 -9.81
N ASP A 17 -14.25 -1.25 -8.58
CA ASP A 17 -15.08 -0.08 -8.30
C ASP A 17 -14.22 1.19 -8.31
N PRO A 18 -14.39 2.11 -9.28
CA PRO A 18 -13.61 3.34 -9.34
C PRO A 18 -13.90 4.29 -8.16
N ARG A 19 -15.00 4.12 -7.42
CA ARG A 19 -15.26 4.91 -6.22
C ARG A 19 -14.32 4.56 -5.07
N ARG A 20 -13.82 3.33 -5.05
CA ARG A 20 -12.88 2.83 -4.03
C ARG A 20 -11.40 3.08 -4.37
N PHE A 21 -11.08 3.21 -5.66
CA PHE A 21 -9.69 3.23 -6.15
C PHE A 21 -9.41 4.49 -6.97
N ASN A 22 -8.76 5.49 -6.35
CA ASN A 22 -8.58 6.81 -6.96
C ASN A 22 -7.77 6.78 -8.26
N LEU A 23 -6.76 5.90 -8.37
CA LEU A 23 -5.97 5.77 -9.61
C LEU A 23 -6.71 5.02 -10.72
N VAL A 24 -7.72 4.20 -10.38
CA VAL A 24 -8.60 3.58 -11.38
C VAL A 24 -9.53 4.63 -11.96
N ARG A 25 -10.13 5.46 -11.11
CA ARG A 25 -11.02 6.55 -11.52
C ARG A 25 -10.32 7.57 -12.41
N GLU A 26 -9.09 7.93 -12.08
CA GLU A 26 -8.30 8.97 -12.76
C GLU A 26 -7.18 8.38 -13.61
N ARG A 27 -7.44 7.23 -14.24
CA ARG A 27 -6.43 6.44 -14.98
C ARG A 27 -5.76 7.21 -16.11
N ASP A 28 -6.52 7.98 -16.88
CA ASP A 28 -5.98 8.74 -18.01
C ASP A 28 -5.05 9.86 -17.52
N ARG A 29 -5.33 10.46 -16.35
CA ARG A 29 -4.47 11.44 -15.68
C ARG A 29 -3.17 10.80 -15.18
N LEU A 30 -3.23 9.60 -14.61
CA LEU A 30 -2.04 8.82 -14.25
C LEU A 30 -1.16 8.55 -15.48
N ILE A 31 -1.75 8.12 -16.59
CA ILE A 31 -1.02 7.86 -17.84
C ILE A 31 -0.35 9.13 -18.35
N ALA A 32 -1.05 10.27 -18.33
CA ALA A 32 -0.49 11.55 -18.73
C ALA A 32 0.73 11.93 -17.85
N ALA A 33 0.57 11.87 -16.52
CA ALA A 33 1.64 12.17 -15.58
C ALA A 33 2.86 11.25 -15.77
N LEU A 34 2.66 9.95 -15.97
CA LEU A 34 3.74 9.01 -16.25
C LEU A 34 4.51 9.40 -17.53
N ASN A 35 3.81 9.75 -18.61
CA ASN A 35 4.47 10.16 -19.86
C ASN A 35 5.20 11.51 -19.77
N ILE A 36 4.79 12.40 -18.86
CA ILE A 36 5.47 13.68 -18.62
C ILE A 36 6.73 13.47 -17.77
N PHE A 37 6.61 12.79 -16.63
CA PHE A 37 7.66 12.79 -15.63
C PHE A 37 8.73 11.71 -15.87
N LEU A 38 8.38 10.50 -16.30
CA LEU A 38 9.40 9.47 -16.51
C LEU A 38 10.55 9.93 -17.44
N PRO A 39 10.31 10.52 -18.63
CA PRO A 39 11.40 11.01 -19.47
C PRO A 39 12.17 12.17 -18.84
N LYS A 40 11.50 13.09 -18.12
CA LYS A 40 12.14 14.20 -17.39
C LYS A 40 13.22 13.71 -16.41
N TYR A 41 13.04 12.55 -15.81
CA TYR A 41 13.99 11.94 -14.87
C TYR A 41 14.84 10.81 -15.48
N GLY A 42 14.85 10.70 -16.81
CA GLY A 42 15.64 9.69 -17.53
C GLY A 42 15.16 8.25 -17.28
N ILE A 43 13.94 8.04 -16.80
CA ILE A 43 13.32 6.71 -16.65
C ILE A 43 12.72 6.30 -18.00
N ASN A 44 13.57 6.20 -19.03
CA ASN A 44 13.17 6.21 -20.43
C ASN A 44 13.66 5.05 -21.28
N THR A 45 14.38 4.09 -20.68
CA THR A 45 14.70 2.83 -21.34
C THR A 45 13.67 1.78 -20.98
N HIS A 46 13.53 0.75 -21.83
CA HIS A 46 12.68 -0.41 -21.57
C HIS A 46 12.89 -0.98 -20.15
N ARG A 47 14.15 -1.19 -19.73
CA ARG A 47 14.48 -1.73 -18.40
C ARG A 47 14.05 -0.81 -17.26
N ARG A 48 14.32 0.49 -17.38
CA ARG A 48 13.97 1.50 -16.36
C ARG A 48 12.46 1.61 -16.17
N ILE A 49 11.70 1.67 -17.27
CA ILE A 49 10.24 1.73 -17.23
C ILE A 49 9.66 0.46 -16.61
N CYS A 50 10.15 -0.72 -17.01
CA CYS A 50 9.69 -1.98 -16.43
C CYS A 50 9.95 -2.07 -14.93
N ALA A 51 11.14 -1.66 -14.49
CA ALA A 51 11.49 -1.67 -13.07
C ALA A 51 10.65 -0.66 -12.27
N PHE A 52 10.37 0.52 -12.84
CA PHE A 52 9.56 1.56 -12.22
C PHE A 52 8.10 1.10 -12.06
N LEU A 53 7.47 0.66 -13.16
CA LEU A 53 6.09 0.17 -13.15
C LEU A 53 5.94 -1.08 -12.27
N GLY A 54 6.94 -1.97 -12.27
CA GLY A 54 6.94 -3.18 -11.45
C GLY A 54 6.95 -2.89 -9.95
N ASN A 55 7.77 -1.94 -9.48
CA ASN A 55 7.79 -1.57 -8.06
C ASN A 55 6.58 -0.73 -7.68
N CYS A 56 6.31 0.36 -8.40
CA CYS A 56 5.20 1.25 -8.08
C CYS A 56 3.87 0.50 -8.13
N GLY A 57 3.72 -0.46 -9.06
CA GLY A 57 2.56 -1.32 -9.11
C GLY A 57 2.36 -2.09 -7.80
N ILE A 58 3.38 -2.69 -7.19
CA ILE A 58 3.21 -3.36 -5.89
C ILE A 58 2.89 -2.37 -4.77
N GLU A 59 3.57 -1.23 -4.70
CA GLU A 59 3.35 -0.24 -3.63
C GLU A 59 1.95 0.40 -3.66
N THR A 60 1.28 0.39 -4.82
CA THR A 60 0.00 1.09 -5.04
C THR A 60 -1.20 0.17 -5.23
N ASP A 61 -1.05 -1.10 -4.82
CA ASP A 61 -2.00 -2.17 -5.11
C ASP A 61 -2.38 -2.22 -6.61
N TYR A 62 -1.38 -2.36 -7.46
CA TYR A 62 -1.47 -2.40 -8.92
C TYR A 62 -2.00 -1.10 -9.54
N PHE A 63 -1.48 0.05 -9.10
CA PHE A 63 -1.94 1.38 -9.53
C PHE A 63 -3.45 1.58 -9.30
N ARG A 64 -3.94 1.13 -8.15
CA ARG A 64 -5.32 1.35 -7.71
C ARG A 64 -5.43 2.52 -6.73
N THR A 65 -4.42 2.72 -5.88
CA THR A 65 -4.43 3.78 -4.88
C THR A 65 -3.10 4.51 -4.73
N THR A 66 -3.14 5.79 -4.39
CA THR A 66 -1.97 6.56 -3.90
C THR A 66 -1.98 6.72 -2.38
N ILE A 67 -2.95 6.13 -1.68
CA ILE A 67 -3.14 6.27 -0.23
C ILE A 67 -3.22 4.87 0.36
N GLU A 68 -2.45 4.60 1.42
CA GLU A 68 -2.58 3.34 2.14
C GLU A 68 -4.00 3.17 2.73
N TYR A 69 -4.46 1.92 2.84
CA TYR A 69 -5.78 1.62 3.40
C TYR A 69 -5.83 1.75 4.92
N ALA A 70 -4.71 1.52 5.60
CA ALA A 70 -4.62 1.64 7.06
C ALA A 70 -4.88 3.10 7.50
N SER A 71 -5.39 3.31 8.71
CA SER A 71 -5.65 4.67 9.22
C SER A 71 -4.37 5.48 9.47
N GLY A 72 -3.23 4.80 9.68
CA GLY A 72 -1.95 5.38 10.08
C GLY A 72 -1.77 5.49 11.60
N GLU A 73 -2.77 5.12 12.41
CA GLU A 73 -2.68 5.16 13.88
C GLU A 73 -1.50 4.36 14.43
N ASP A 74 -1.19 3.23 13.82
CA ASP A 74 -0.08 2.37 14.24
C ASP A 74 1.30 3.03 14.07
N TYR A 75 1.38 4.15 13.33
CA TYR A 75 2.59 4.95 13.17
C TYR A 75 2.75 6.03 14.25
N GLU A 76 1.75 6.25 15.09
CA GLU A 76 1.82 7.25 16.16
C GLU A 76 2.99 6.96 17.10
N GLY A 77 3.77 7.99 17.45
CA GLY A 77 4.90 7.88 18.37
C GLY A 77 6.11 7.09 17.85
N ARG A 78 6.10 6.61 16.60
CA ARG A 78 7.21 5.85 16.02
C ARG A 78 8.42 6.75 15.76
N LYS A 79 9.39 6.73 16.67
CA LYS A 79 10.64 7.51 16.59
C LYS A 79 11.44 7.27 15.30
N ASN A 80 11.47 6.03 14.81
CA ASN A 80 12.18 5.70 13.56
C ASN A 80 11.52 6.28 12.30
N LEU A 81 10.29 6.79 12.40
CA LEU A 81 9.57 7.50 11.34
C LEU A 81 9.57 9.03 11.56
N GLY A 82 10.19 9.51 12.63
CA GLY A 82 10.12 10.91 13.05
C GLY A 82 8.76 11.34 13.61
N ASN A 83 7.85 10.40 13.87
CA ASN A 83 6.51 10.70 14.38
C ASN A 83 6.57 10.98 15.88
N THR A 84 7.02 12.18 16.25
CA THR A 84 7.24 12.60 17.64
C THR A 84 6.18 13.59 18.14
N GLU A 85 5.36 14.15 17.25
CA GLU A 85 4.26 15.03 17.63
C GLU A 85 2.93 14.27 17.65
N ARG A 86 2.01 14.70 18.53
CA ARG A 86 0.68 14.10 18.65
C ARG A 86 -0.08 14.23 17.33
N GLY A 87 -0.57 13.11 16.81
CA GLY A 87 -1.34 13.01 15.57
C GLY A 87 -0.51 12.72 14.33
N ASP A 88 0.81 12.58 14.46
CA ASP A 88 1.72 12.30 13.35
C ASP A 88 1.39 11.00 12.62
N GLY A 89 0.89 9.98 13.33
CA GLY A 89 0.60 8.69 12.73
C GLY A 89 -0.41 8.80 11.59
N ARG A 90 -1.59 9.35 11.88
CA ARG A 90 -2.63 9.57 10.87
C ARG A 90 -2.24 10.67 9.88
N ARG A 91 -1.57 11.73 10.34
CA ARG A 91 -1.18 12.87 9.49
C ARG A 91 -0.20 12.43 8.38
N PHE A 92 0.85 11.70 8.75
CA PHE A 92 1.91 11.23 7.85
C PHE A 92 1.78 9.75 7.49
N LYS A 93 0.53 9.31 7.35
CA LYS A 93 0.16 8.01 6.81
C LYS A 93 0.68 7.83 5.36
N GLY A 94 0.81 6.59 4.90
CA GLY A 94 1.40 6.23 3.61
C GLY A 94 0.71 6.87 2.39
N ARG A 95 1.47 7.61 1.59
CA ARG A 95 1.00 8.24 0.34
C ARG A 95 2.00 8.18 -0.82
N GLY A 96 1.50 8.39 -2.04
CA GLY A 96 2.30 8.44 -3.27
C GLY A 96 2.62 7.06 -3.83
N LEU A 97 3.34 7.01 -4.96
CA LEU A 97 3.66 5.74 -5.63
C LEU A 97 4.72 4.90 -4.92
N THR A 98 5.49 5.50 -4.00
CA THR A 98 6.50 4.82 -3.17
C THR A 98 6.04 4.62 -1.72
N GLN A 99 4.78 4.93 -1.39
CA GLN A 99 4.22 4.82 -0.04
C GLN A 99 5.08 5.53 1.04
N THR A 100 5.34 6.81 0.83
CA THR A 100 6.04 7.67 1.80
C THR A 100 5.25 7.72 3.10
N THR A 101 5.87 7.31 4.20
CA THR A 101 5.24 7.17 5.53
C THR A 101 6.12 7.78 6.61
N GLY A 102 5.54 8.58 7.50
CA GLY A 102 6.22 9.19 8.64
C GLY A 102 6.75 10.59 8.38
N ARG A 103 6.71 11.45 9.41
CA ARG A 103 7.12 12.86 9.36
C ARG A 103 8.51 13.05 8.75
N ALA A 104 9.50 12.29 9.20
CA ALA A 104 10.88 12.44 8.71
C ALA A 104 10.98 12.21 7.20
N ASN A 105 10.21 11.24 6.68
CA ASN A 105 10.18 10.96 5.25
C ASN A 105 9.40 12.03 4.46
N TYR A 106 8.32 12.55 5.04
CA TYR A 106 7.60 13.70 4.48
C TYR A 106 8.48 14.96 4.43
N GLU A 107 9.34 15.19 5.42
CA GLU A 107 10.31 16.29 5.46
C GLU A 107 11.39 16.12 4.41
N ALA A 108 11.89 14.89 4.21
CA ALA A 108 12.80 14.58 3.13
C ALA A 108 12.18 14.89 1.75
N VAL A 109 10.92 14.50 1.54
CA VAL A 109 10.18 14.82 0.31
C VAL A 109 9.96 16.33 0.18
N GLN A 110 9.55 17.02 1.25
CA GLN A 110 9.40 18.48 1.25
C GLN A 110 10.69 19.18 0.83
N LYS A 111 11.84 18.73 1.35
CA LYS A 111 13.15 19.28 0.98
C LYS A 111 13.49 19.01 -0.49
N ALA A 112 13.15 17.82 -0.99
CA ALA A 112 13.49 17.42 -2.35
C ALA A 112 12.63 18.10 -3.42
N ILE A 113 11.34 18.33 -3.14
CA ILE A 113 10.36 18.71 -4.18
C ILE A 113 9.56 19.98 -3.83
N GLY A 114 9.49 20.36 -2.56
CA GLY A 114 8.59 21.38 -2.07
C GLY A 114 8.81 22.75 -2.70
N GLN A 115 10.06 23.20 -2.80
CA GLN A 115 10.38 24.47 -3.46
C GLN A 115 10.17 24.40 -4.97
N ALA A 116 10.60 23.30 -5.61
CA ALA A 116 10.49 23.14 -7.06
C ALA A 116 9.04 23.13 -7.54
N LEU A 117 8.14 22.62 -6.70
CA LEU A 117 6.71 22.59 -6.99
C LEU A 117 5.95 23.77 -6.36
N GLY A 118 6.51 24.47 -5.36
CA GLY A 118 5.75 25.47 -4.61
C GLY A 118 4.67 24.85 -3.72
N ILE A 119 4.95 23.65 -3.17
CA ILE A 119 4.06 22.94 -2.24
C ILE A 119 4.65 22.84 -0.84
N ASN A 120 3.77 22.60 0.13
CA ASN A 120 4.16 22.27 1.50
C ASN A 120 3.47 20.98 1.96
N VAL A 121 4.13 19.84 1.76
CA VAL A 121 3.62 18.51 2.15
C VAL A 121 3.69 18.25 3.65
N ILE A 122 4.36 19.10 4.42
CA ILE A 122 4.32 19.03 5.90
C ILE A 122 3.03 19.65 6.41
N LYS A 123 2.67 20.81 5.88
CA LYS A 123 1.42 21.49 6.19
C LYS A 123 0.22 20.73 5.61
N ASN A 124 0.35 20.24 4.38
CA ASN A 124 -0.70 19.63 3.57
C ASN A 124 -0.25 18.23 3.05
N PRO A 125 -0.19 17.21 3.93
CA PRO A 125 0.36 15.89 3.58
C PRO A 125 -0.45 15.13 2.51
N GLU A 126 -1.72 15.46 2.33
CA GLU A 126 -2.60 14.93 1.28
C GLU A 126 -2.14 15.29 -0.13
N LEU A 127 -1.31 16.31 -0.30
CA LEU A 127 -0.73 16.66 -1.60
C LEU A 127 0.06 15.49 -2.21
N LEU A 128 0.72 14.65 -1.40
CA LEU A 128 1.43 13.47 -1.90
C LEU A 128 0.52 12.37 -2.47
N ALA A 129 -0.79 12.44 -2.24
CA ALA A 129 -1.75 11.55 -2.87
C ALA A 129 -2.23 12.04 -4.24
N GLN A 130 -1.99 13.31 -4.60
CA GLN A 130 -2.36 13.85 -5.90
C GLN A 130 -1.48 13.24 -6.99
N ILE A 131 -2.07 12.90 -8.13
CA ILE A 131 -1.44 12.03 -9.13
C ILE A 131 -0.12 12.58 -9.66
N GLU A 132 -0.07 13.85 -10.05
CA GLU A 132 1.14 14.48 -10.58
C GLU A 132 2.25 14.50 -9.53
N ILE A 133 1.92 14.91 -8.31
CA ILE A 133 2.87 14.98 -7.19
C ILE A 133 3.33 13.57 -6.80
N ALA A 134 2.44 12.58 -6.78
CA ALA A 134 2.75 11.18 -6.49
C ALA A 134 3.71 10.58 -7.52
N VAL A 135 3.51 10.87 -8.81
CA VAL A 135 4.40 10.40 -9.89
C VAL A 135 5.75 11.11 -9.84
N GLU A 136 5.76 12.44 -9.74
CA GLU A 136 6.99 13.22 -9.75
C GLU A 136 7.85 12.97 -8.50
N SER A 137 7.24 12.88 -7.32
CA SER A 137 7.95 12.50 -6.08
C SER A 137 8.58 11.11 -6.16
N ALA A 138 7.90 10.13 -6.77
CA ALA A 138 8.47 8.81 -7.00
C ALA A 138 9.64 8.84 -8.00
N CYS A 139 9.57 9.67 -9.05
CA CYS A 139 10.67 9.85 -9.99
C CYS A 139 11.88 10.53 -9.32
N ILE A 140 11.65 11.47 -8.41
CA ILE A 140 12.70 12.13 -7.63
C ILE A 140 13.36 11.15 -6.67
N PHE A 141 12.58 10.35 -5.92
CA PHE A 141 13.11 9.27 -5.10
C PHE A 141 13.96 8.29 -5.93
N TRP A 142 13.48 7.95 -7.12
CA TRP A 142 14.18 7.07 -8.05
C TRP A 142 15.54 7.63 -8.49
N ARG A 143 15.59 8.92 -8.82
CA ARG A 143 16.83 9.64 -9.15
C ARG A 143 17.79 9.67 -7.97
N ASP A 144 17.31 10.09 -6.79
CA ASP A 144 18.13 10.33 -5.61
C ASP A 144 18.76 9.04 -5.07
N ASN A 145 18.13 7.89 -5.32
CA ASN A 145 18.66 6.57 -4.98
C ASN A 145 19.41 5.88 -6.13
N ASN A 146 19.63 6.59 -7.25
CA ASN A 146 20.32 6.08 -8.44
C ASN A 146 19.71 4.76 -8.99
N LEU A 147 18.38 4.63 -8.94
CA LEU A 147 17.69 3.38 -9.27
C LEU A 147 17.73 3.05 -10.77
N ASN A 148 17.96 4.05 -11.63
CA ASN A 148 18.22 3.84 -13.06
C ASN A 148 19.42 2.90 -13.27
N ALA A 149 20.52 3.09 -12.53
CA ALA A 149 21.71 2.27 -12.69
C ALA A 149 21.46 0.80 -12.30
N TYR A 150 20.67 0.55 -11.26
CA TYR A 150 20.26 -0.82 -10.90
C TYR A 150 19.36 -1.44 -11.96
N ALA A 151 18.39 -0.68 -12.51
CA ALA A 151 17.53 -1.17 -13.57
C ALA A 151 18.32 -1.51 -14.84
N ASP A 152 19.30 -0.68 -15.22
CA ASP A 152 20.15 -0.91 -16.39
C ASP A 152 20.98 -2.17 -16.24
N ARG A 153 21.52 -2.45 -15.05
CA ARG A 153 22.25 -3.68 -14.74
C ARG A 153 21.36 -4.92 -14.55
N GLY A 154 20.03 -4.75 -14.53
CA GLY A 154 19.10 -5.85 -14.27
C GLY A 154 19.02 -6.28 -12.80
N GLU A 155 19.50 -5.45 -11.89
CA GLU A 155 19.56 -5.69 -10.43
C GLU A 155 18.22 -5.37 -9.74
N PHE A 156 17.12 -5.94 -10.26
CA PHE A 156 15.77 -5.61 -9.83
C PHE A 156 15.53 -5.91 -8.33
N ARG A 157 16.15 -6.98 -7.80
CA ARG A 157 16.01 -7.35 -6.39
C ARG A 157 16.59 -6.30 -5.45
N GLN A 158 17.79 -5.80 -5.76
CA GLN A 158 18.47 -4.75 -5.00
C GLN A 158 17.69 -3.44 -5.09
N LEU A 159 17.24 -3.08 -6.30
CA LEU A 159 16.39 -1.92 -6.54
C LEU A 159 15.12 -1.97 -5.68
N SER A 160 14.39 -3.09 -5.72
CA SER A 160 13.20 -3.30 -4.89
C SER A 160 13.51 -3.29 -3.40
N GLY A 161 14.73 -3.66 -2.99
CA GLY A 161 15.17 -3.63 -1.60
C GLY A 161 15.29 -2.18 -1.10
N ILE A 162 15.82 -1.30 -1.95
CA ILE A 162 15.88 0.15 -1.68
C ILE A 162 14.46 0.72 -1.58
N VAL A 163 13.58 0.45 -2.57
CA VAL A 163 12.21 0.98 -2.58
C VAL A 163 11.41 0.55 -1.35
N ASN A 164 11.42 -0.74 -1.02
CA ASN A 164 10.54 -1.28 0.02
C ASN A 164 11.15 -1.26 1.44
N ARG A 165 12.49 -1.29 1.54
CA ARG A 165 13.20 -1.49 2.83
C ARG A 165 14.26 -0.43 3.11
N GLY A 166 14.51 0.50 2.18
CA GLY A 166 15.59 1.47 2.27
C GLY A 166 16.99 0.86 2.20
N ASP A 167 17.12 -0.41 1.78
CA ASP A 167 18.38 -1.15 1.84
C ASP A 167 18.48 -2.18 0.70
N LYS A 168 19.48 -2.00 -0.15
CA LYS A 168 19.75 -2.87 -1.32
C LYS A 168 20.06 -4.33 -0.95
N ASN A 169 20.51 -4.58 0.28
CA ASN A 169 20.90 -5.92 0.72
C ASN A 169 19.71 -6.69 1.32
N LYS A 170 18.64 -5.99 1.72
CA LYS A 170 17.44 -6.63 2.28
C LYS A 170 16.55 -7.17 1.17
N THR A 171 16.06 -8.38 1.37
CA THR A 171 15.00 -8.94 0.52
C THR A 171 13.75 -8.05 0.64
N PRO A 172 13.18 -7.59 -0.48
CA PRO A 172 11.91 -6.86 -0.48
C PRO A 172 10.80 -7.74 0.09
N LEU A 173 9.85 -7.14 0.80
CA LEU A 173 8.61 -7.83 1.15
C LEU A 173 7.84 -8.19 -0.12
N HIS A 174 7.17 -9.35 -0.10
CA HIS A 174 6.41 -9.88 -1.24
C HIS A 174 7.24 -10.03 -2.53
N TRP A 175 8.51 -10.46 -2.40
CA TRP A 175 9.44 -10.63 -3.53
C TRP A 175 8.85 -11.40 -4.71
N ALA A 176 8.15 -12.52 -4.46
CA ALA A 176 7.54 -13.31 -5.53
C ALA A 176 6.59 -12.46 -6.40
N LYS A 177 5.68 -11.69 -5.77
CA LYS A 177 4.73 -10.79 -6.46
C LYS A 177 5.45 -9.68 -7.21
N ARG A 178 6.49 -9.07 -6.61
CA ARG A 178 7.31 -8.04 -7.28
C ARG A 178 8.00 -8.58 -8.52
N ASN A 179 8.62 -9.75 -8.41
CA ASN A 179 9.35 -10.37 -9.51
C ASN A 179 8.42 -10.82 -10.63
N GLU A 180 7.23 -11.34 -10.30
CA GLU A 180 6.19 -11.68 -11.27
C GLU A 180 5.74 -10.44 -12.04
N LEU A 181 5.39 -9.36 -11.33
CA LEU A 181 4.93 -8.14 -11.96
C LEU A 181 6.03 -7.48 -12.81
N TYR A 182 7.28 -7.50 -12.36
CA TYR A 182 8.42 -7.03 -13.15
C TYR A 182 8.61 -7.87 -14.41
N SER A 183 8.54 -9.19 -14.32
CA SER A 183 8.61 -10.11 -15.47
C SER A 183 7.47 -9.85 -16.46
N LYS A 184 6.27 -9.56 -15.95
CA LYS A 184 5.12 -9.12 -16.76
C LYS A 184 5.40 -7.80 -17.48
N CYS A 185 6.01 -6.83 -16.81
CA CYS A 185 6.41 -5.57 -17.41
C CYS A 185 7.44 -5.79 -18.54
N ILE A 186 8.51 -6.56 -18.27
CA ILE A 186 9.54 -6.90 -19.27
C ILE A 186 8.93 -7.58 -20.51
N ARG A 187 7.89 -8.41 -20.33
CA ARG A 187 7.22 -9.10 -21.43
C ARG A 187 6.37 -8.17 -22.31
N TYR A 188 5.68 -7.19 -21.71
CA TYR A 188 4.62 -6.45 -22.40
C TYR A 188 4.93 -4.99 -22.69
N VAL A 189 5.91 -4.37 -22.01
CA VAL A 189 6.42 -3.07 -22.42
C VAL A 189 7.25 -3.28 -23.70
N PRO A 190 6.99 -2.54 -24.80
CA PRO A 190 7.78 -2.65 -26.03
C PRO A 190 9.28 -2.43 -25.78
N LYS A 191 10.14 -3.11 -26.53
CA LYS A 191 11.61 -2.98 -26.39
C LYS A 191 12.14 -1.71 -27.07
N ASP A 192 11.50 -1.34 -28.17
CA ASP A 192 11.65 -0.11 -28.94
C ASP A 192 10.83 1.06 -28.34
N PHE A 193 10.52 0.99 -27.04
CA PHE A 193 9.74 2.01 -26.39
C PHE A 193 10.44 3.37 -26.47
N THR A 194 9.72 4.35 -27.01
CA THR A 194 10.11 5.76 -26.99
C THR A 194 9.01 6.58 -26.33
N PHE A 195 9.39 7.65 -25.64
CA PHE A 195 8.42 8.69 -25.29
C PHE A 195 8.19 9.57 -26.52
N ALA A 196 6.96 10.03 -26.71
CA ALA A 196 6.71 11.08 -27.71
C ALA A 196 7.51 12.33 -27.29
N GLU A 197 8.02 13.08 -28.27
CA GLU A 197 8.60 14.39 -27.96
C GLU A 197 7.56 15.22 -27.21
N LEU A 198 7.95 15.78 -26.06
CA LEU A 198 7.09 16.72 -25.36
C LEU A 198 6.89 17.92 -26.30
N PRO A 199 5.66 18.39 -26.54
CA PRO A 199 5.45 19.56 -27.38
C PRO A 199 6.28 20.73 -26.83
N THR A 200 7.19 21.27 -27.64
CA THR A 200 7.82 22.55 -27.38
C THR A 200 6.73 23.62 -27.48
N GLU A 201 6.34 24.20 -26.33
CA GLU A 201 5.41 25.33 -26.18
C GLU A 201 4.15 25.29 -27.07
N GLN A 202 3.11 24.57 -26.61
CA GLN A 202 1.79 24.67 -27.24
C GLN A 202 1.00 25.86 -26.70
N ASN A 203 0.72 26.78 -27.62
CA ASN A 203 -0.13 27.96 -27.55
C ASN A 203 -1.46 27.69 -26.81
N TYR A 204 -1.82 28.58 -25.88
CA TYR A 204 -2.62 28.28 -24.70
C TYR A 204 -4.12 28.68 -24.77
N ASP A 205 -4.71 28.71 -25.96
CA ASP A 205 -6.09 29.20 -26.19
C ASP A 205 -7.16 28.10 -26.48
N ASN A 206 -6.91 26.82 -26.17
CA ASN A 206 -7.86 25.72 -26.42
C ASN A 206 -8.36 25.06 -25.10
N PRO A 207 -9.69 24.94 -24.85
CA PRO A 207 -10.25 24.43 -23.59
C PRO A 207 -10.03 22.92 -23.29
N ALA A 208 -9.12 22.23 -23.99
CA ALA A 208 -8.66 20.87 -23.69
C ALA A 208 -7.19 20.82 -23.21
N ARG A 209 -6.72 21.90 -22.58
CA ARG A 209 -5.35 22.02 -22.05
C ARG A 209 -5.21 21.27 -20.72
N ILE A 210 -4.36 20.25 -20.68
CA ILE A 210 -3.81 19.71 -19.42
C ILE A 210 -2.82 20.76 -18.91
N PRO A 211 -3.08 21.45 -17.79
CA PRO A 211 -2.25 22.59 -17.40
C PRO A 211 -0.88 22.10 -16.92
N HIS A 212 0.16 22.90 -17.18
CA HIS A 212 1.50 22.61 -16.70
C HIS A 212 1.51 22.60 -15.16
N PRO A 213 2.34 21.81 -14.44
CA PRO A 213 2.33 21.76 -12.98
C PRO A 213 2.46 23.14 -12.32
N ALA A 214 3.24 24.05 -12.90
CA ALA A 214 3.37 25.44 -12.44
C ALA A 214 2.06 26.26 -12.53
N GLU A 215 1.09 25.82 -13.33
CA GLU A 215 -0.19 26.49 -13.59
C GLU A 215 -1.34 25.85 -12.80
N VAL A 216 -1.29 24.54 -12.55
CA VAL A 216 -2.28 23.82 -11.72
C VAL A 216 -2.10 24.15 -10.24
N LEU A 217 -0.85 24.27 -9.78
CA LEU A 217 -0.55 24.36 -8.36
C LEU A 217 -1.06 25.65 -7.68
N PRO A 218 -0.97 26.84 -8.26
CA PRO A 218 -1.54 28.06 -7.67
C PRO A 218 -3.08 28.02 -7.56
N LEU A 219 -3.77 27.39 -8.53
CA LEU A 219 -5.24 27.28 -8.55
C LEU A 219 -5.78 26.32 -7.48
N VAL A 220 -5.07 25.22 -7.22
CA VAL A 220 -5.42 24.24 -6.17
C VAL A 220 -5.11 24.79 -4.77
N VAL A 221 -4.03 25.56 -4.61
CA VAL A 221 -3.71 26.24 -3.34
C VAL A 221 -4.72 27.34 -3.02
N ALA A 222 -5.21 28.06 -4.03
CA ALA A 222 -6.24 29.09 -3.85
C ALA A 222 -7.62 28.51 -3.45
N ALA A 223 -8.01 27.36 -4.01
CA ALA A 223 -9.28 26.71 -3.69
C ALA A 223 -9.38 26.20 -2.23
N ASN A 224 -8.24 25.92 -1.58
CA ASN A 224 -8.17 25.38 -0.22
C ASN A 224 -8.04 26.44 0.89
N ASN A 225 -7.96 27.73 0.56
CA ASN A 225 -7.92 28.82 1.54
C ASN A 225 -9.32 29.33 1.94
N ASN A 226 -10.40 28.75 1.41
CA ASN A 226 -11.76 29.03 1.88
C ASN A 226 -12.20 27.99 2.91
N PRO A 227 -12.52 28.37 4.16
CA PRO A 227 -12.97 27.43 5.17
C PRO A 227 -14.42 27.03 4.88
N VAL A 228 -14.62 25.85 4.29
CA VAL A 228 -15.95 25.22 4.29
C VAL A 228 -16.10 24.50 5.61
N ALA A 229 -16.88 25.10 6.51
CA ALA A 229 -17.36 24.46 7.72
C ALA A 229 -18.25 23.27 7.34
N LEU A 230 -17.83 22.05 7.71
CA LEU A 230 -18.69 20.87 7.64
C LEU A 230 -19.41 20.71 8.97
N THR A 231 -20.69 21.08 9.00
CA THR A 231 -21.64 20.73 10.05
C THR A 231 -22.00 19.23 10.00
N PRO A 232 -22.27 18.59 11.15
CA PRO A 232 -22.51 17.16 11.22
C PRO A 232 -23.99 16.83 11.01
N THR A 233 -24.36 16.23 9.89
CA THR A 233 -25.63 15.52 9.74
C THR A 233 -25.47 14.38 8.73
N GLY A 234 -25.74 13.16 9.19
CA GLY A 234 -25.82 11.97 8.33
C GLY A 234 -25.27 10.72 9.00
N THR A 235 -26.11 10.04 9.77
CA THR A 235 -25.94 8.65 10.19
C THR A 235 -25.74 7.77 8.96
N ILE A 236 -24.65 6.98 8.93
CA ILE A 236 -24.40 5.97 7.90
C ILE A 236 -24.28 4.62 8.60
N ASP A 237 -25.18 3.71 8.19
CA ASP A 237 -25.23 2.31 8.60
C ASP A 237 -23.95 1.53 8.22
N SER A 238 -23.56 0.63 9.11
CA SER A 238 -22.44 -0.30 9.00
C SER A 238 -22.66 -1.33 7.88
N PRO A 239 -21.69 -1.59 6.97
CA PRO A 239 -21.76 -2.73 6.06
C PRO A 239 -21.21 -4.01 6.72
N SER A 240 -21.85 -5.12 6.34
CA SER A 240 -21.74 -6.49 6.83
C SER A 240 -20.34 -7.12 6.76
N GLU A 241 -20.00 -7.83 7.83
CA GLU A 241 -18.88 -8.76 7.98
C GLU A 241 -19.02 -9.95 7.01
N GLY A 242 -18.19 -10.00 5.97
CA GLY A 242 -18.30 -11.12 5.04
C GLY A 242 -17.28 -11.16 3.92
N GLU A 243 -16.02 -10.76 4.13
CA GLU A 243 -14.98 -10.99 3.11
C GLU A 243 -13.52 -10.84 3.62
N LEU A 244 -13.27 -11.16 4.91
CA LEU A 244 -11.93 -11.06 5.53
C LEU A 244 -11.35 -12.40 6.04
N ALA A 245 -12.05 -13.51 5.83
CA ALA A 245 -11.67 -14.80 6.43
C ALA A 245 -10.75 -15.71 5.59
N ASN A 246 -10.41 -15.34 4.35
CA ASN A 246 -9.81 -16.30 3.40
C ASN A 246 -8.26 -16.32 3.38
N ASP A 247 -7.57 -15.41 4.07
CA ASP A 247 -6.10 -15.34 4.05
C ASP A 247 -5.45 -15.98 5.31
N GLU A 248 -6.18 -16.12 6.42
CA GLU A 248 -5.66 -16.74 7.65
C GLU A 248 -5.79 -18.27 7.65
N THR A 249 -6.79 -18.83 6.97
CA THR A 249 -6.97 -20.28 6.80
C THR A 249 -5.91 -20.90 5.89
N SER A 250 -5.37 -20.15 4.92
CA SER A 250 -4.31 -20.60 4.02
C SER A 250 -2.98 -20.88 4.72
N PHE A 251 -2.67 -20.17 5.81
CA PHE A 251 -1.40 -20.34 6.53
C PHE A 251 -1.44 -21.51 7.51
N LEU A 252 -2.60 -21.82 8.09
CA LEU A 252 -2.80 -23.01 8.90
C LEU A 252 -2.95 -24.27 8.04
N ALA A 253 -3.53 -24.14 6.85
CA ALA A 253 -3.62 -25.24 5.88
C ALA A 253 -2.25 -25.69 5.34
N SER A 254 -1.28 -24.78 5.20
CA SER A 254 0.09 -25.16 4.78
C SER A 254 0.88 -25.88 5.87
N ALA A 255 0.52 -25.69 7.15
CA ALA A 255 1.06 -26.48 8.26
C ALA A 255 0.43 -27.89 8.37
N LEU A 256 -0.65 -28.14 7.63
CA LEU A 256 -1.33 -29.44 7.53
C LEU A 256 -0.89 -30.23 6.27
N ASP A 257 0.04 -29.71 5.49
CA ASP A 257 0.63 -30.43 4.36
C ASP A 257 1.65 -31.47 4.85
N LYS A 258 1.61 -32.66 4.25
CA LYS A 258 2.04 -33.94 4.86
C LYS A 258 3.55 -34.15 5.03
N ASN A 259 4.40 -33.13 4.93
CA ASN A 259 5.87 -33.29 4.99
C ASN A 259 6.62 -32.24 5.83
N VAL A 260 5.94 -31.51 6.71
CA VAL A 260 6.59 -30.47 7.54
C VAL A 260 7.29 -31.08 8.77
N SER A 261 8.56 -30.73 8.98
CA SER A 261 9.39 -31.23 10.09
C SER A 261 8.88 -30.72 11.45
N PRO A 262 8.98 -31.52 12.55
CA PRO A 262 8.64 -31.08 13.91
C PRO A 262 9.32 -29.77 14.35
N ASP A 263 10.52 -29.48 13.83
CA ASP A 263 11.27 -28.26 14.15
C ASP A 263 10.72 -27.03 13.41
N GLU A 264 10.14 -27.22 12.23
CA GLU A 264 9.47 -26.14 11.47
C GLU A 264 8.14 -25.76 12.14
N ILE A 265 7.40 -26.73 12.68
CA ILE A 265 6.18 -26.48 13.46
C ILE A 265 6.52 -25.74 14.76
N LYS A 266 7.56 -26.15 15.50
CA LYS A 266 8.02 -25.43 16.70
C LYS A 266 8.50 -24.02 16.39
N THR A 267 9.19 -23.82 15.27
CA THR A 267 9.68 -22.50 14.83
C THR A 267 8.54 -21.60 14.40
N ALA A 268 7.56 -22.12 13.64
CA ALA A 268 6.34 -21.41 13.28
C ALA A 268 5.52 -21.03 14.52
N ALA A 269 5.35 -21.95 15.47
CA ALA A 269 4.66 -21.69 16.74
C ALA A 269 5.37 -20.61 17.58
N ARG A 270 6.71 -20.65 17.70
CA ARG A 270 7.49 -19.62 18.40
C ARG A 270 7.46 -18.25 17.70
N THR A 271 7.29 -18.23 16.38
CA THR A 271 7.23 -16.98 15.58
C THR A 271 5.82 -16.38 15.55
N ALA A 272 4.79 -17.22 15.59
CA ALA A 272 3.39 -16.82 15.57
C ALA A 272 2.88 -16.45 16.98
N ALA A 273 3.36 -17.13 18.03
CA ALA A 273 2.88 -16.92 19.40
C ALA A 273 2.96 -15.45 19.86
N PRO A 274 4.06 -14.69 19.67
CA PRO A 274 4.09 -13.28 20.07
C PRO A 274 3.11 -12.41 19.26
N ARG A 275 2.87 -12.75 17.98
CA ARG A 275 1.98 -12.00 17.08
C ARG A 275 0.52 -12.24 17.39
N ILE A 276 0.14 -13.49 17.67
CA ILE A 276 -1.19 -13.88 18.12
C ILE A 276 -1.44 -13.27 19.52
N LEU A 277 -0.47 -13.39 20.43
CA LEU A 277 -0.58 -12.84 21.78
C LEU A 277 -0.80 -11.32 21.76
N VAL A 278 -0.09 -10.56 20.92
CA VAL A 278 -0.31 -9.09 20.80
C VAL A 278 -1.66 -8.74 20.17
N ARG A 279 -2.14 -9.55 19.21
CA ARG A 279 -3.41 -9.32 18.49
C ARG A 279 -4.64 -9.55 19.38
N PHE A 280 -4.53 -10.47 20.34
CA PHE A 280 -5.60 -10.76 21.31
C PHE A 280 -5.40 -10.09 22.67
N ALA A 281 -4.17 -9.71 23.06
CA ALA A 281 -3.90 -9.09 24.36
C ALA A 281 -4.65 -7.77 24.57
N ARG A 282 -4.76 -6.91 23.55
CA ARG A 282 -5.50 -5.64 23.66
C ARG A 282 -7.02 -5.85 23.79
N PRO A 283 -7.69 -6.66 22.95
CA PRO A 283 -9.09 -7.02 23.15
C PRO A 283 -9.37 -7.61 24.54
N PHE A 284 -8.51 -8.52 25.03
CA PHE A 284 -8.66 -9.11 26.36
C PHE A 284 -8.42 -8.10 27.49
N ALA A 285 -7.44 -7.20 27.36
CA ALA A 285 -7.19 -6.16 28.36
C ALA A 285 -8.34 -5.14 28.44
N ILE A 286 -8.95 -4.79 27.30
CA ILE A 286 -10.14 -3.93 27.24
C ILE A 286 -11.33 -4.64 27.88
N LEU A 287 -11.58 -5.90 27.53
CA LEU A 287 -12.66 -6.69 28.11
C LEU A 287 -12.50 -6.88 29.63
N TYR A 288 -11.28 -7.13 30.09
CA TYR A 288 -10.93 -7.22 31.52
C TYR A 288 -11.18 -5.90 32.26
N ALA A 289 -10.72 -4.78 31.69
CA ALA A 289 -10.98 -3.45 32.27
C ALA A 289 -12.49 -3.11 32.32
N MET A 290 -13.28 -3.55 31.35
CA MET A 290 -14.74 -3.36 31.34
C MET A 290 -15.45 -4.23 32.39
N LEU A 291 -14.95 -5.45 32.64
CA LEU A 291 -15.45 -6.32 33.71
C LEU A 291 -15.16 -5.74 35.10
N GLU A 292 -13.94 -5.27 35.35
CA GLU A 292 -13.56 -4.58 36.59
C GLU A 292 -14.38 -3.31 36.83
N ALA A 293 -14.73 -2.59 35.75
CA ALA A 293 -15.59 -1.42 35.80
C ALA A 293 -17.09 -1.75 35.99
N GLY A 294 -17.47 -3.02 36.16
CA GLY A 294 -18.86 -3.44 36.35
C GLY A 294 -19.75 -3.22 35.13
N ASN A 295 -19.16 -3.09 33.93
CA ASN A 295 -19.90 -2.77 32.72
C ASN A 295 -20.64 -4.01 32.20
N ILE A 296 -21.97 -4.00 32.27
CA ILE A 296 -22.82 -5.13 31.88
C ILE A 296 -22.65 -5.55 30.41
N TYR A 297 -22.20 -4.65 29.53
CA TYR A 297 -21.94 -4.97 28.12
C TYR A 297 -20.69 -5.83 27.91
N ALA A 298 -19.79 -5.93 28.90
CA ALA A 298 -18.66 -6.86 28.85
C ALA A 298 -19.13 -8.33 28.82
N TRP A 299 -20.21 -8.64 29.54
CA TRP A 299 -20.83 -9.98 29.52
C TRP A 299 -21.45 -10.32 28.16
N LEU A 300 -21.99 -9.33 27.46
CA LEU A 300 -22.47 -9.51 26.08
C LEU A 300 -21.31 -9.83 25.14
N GLY A 301 -20.17 -9.16 25.29
CA GLY A 301 -18.95 -9.46 24.54
C GLY A 301 -18.43 -10.89 24.77
N ILE A 302 -18.47 -11.37 26.02
CA ILE A 302 -18.12 -12.76 26.36
C ILE A 302 -19.11 -13.74 25.72
N ALA A 303 -20.41 -13.48 25.81
CA ALA A 303 -21.45 -14.35 25.23
C ALA A 303 -21.30 -14.47 23.71
N VAL A 304 -21.08 -13.35 23.01
CA VAL A 304 -20.84 -13.35 21.54
C VAL A 304 -19.57 -14.10 21.20
N GLY A 305 -18.49 -13.93 21.97
CA GLY A 305 -17.24 -14.67 21.78
C GLY A 305 -17.39 -16.18 21.94
N VAL A 306 -18.10 -16.63 22.98
CA VAL A 306 -18.36 -18.05 23.24
C VAL A 306 -19.26 -18.66 22.16
N ILE A 307 -20.32 -17.94 21.75
CA ILE A 307 -21.21 -18.37 20.67
C ILE A 307 -20.45 -18.46 19.35
N GLY A 308 -19.65 -17.43 19.01
CA GLY A 308 -18.83 -17.41 17.80
C GLY A 308 -17.82 -18.56 17.76
N LEU A 309 -17.15 -18.86 18.89
CA LEU A 309 -16.25 -19.99 19.01
C LEU A 309 -16.99 -21.33 18.86
N GLY A 310 -18.18 -21.45 19.46
CA GLY A 310 -19.05 -22.63 19.32
C GLY A 310 -19.49 -22.86 17.86
N VAL A 311 -19.86 -21.79 17.15
CA VAL A 311 -20.19 -21.84 15.72
C VAL A 311 -18.97 -22.26 14.89
N LEU A 312 -17.79 -21.69 15.17
CA LEU A 312 -16.56 -22.03 14.47
C LEU A 312 -16.19 -23.52 14.68
N ILE A 313 -16.28 -24.01 15.91
CA ILE A 313 -16.08 -25.42 16.26
C ILE A 313 -17.11 -26.31 15.54
N TYR A 314 -18.38 -25.89 15.50
CA TYR A 314 -19.44 -26.64 14.84
C TYR A 314 -19.27 -26.72 13.32
N LEU A 315 -18.88 -25.60 12.69
CA LEU A 315 -18.65 -25.52 11.24
C LEU A 315 -17.45 -26.37 10.80
N HIS A 316 -16.41 -26.45 11.63
CA HIS A 316 -15.20 -27.21 11.34
C HIS A 316 -15.09 -28.54 12.09
N ARG A 317 -16.19 -29.04 12.67
CA ARG A 317 -16.17 -30.24 13.54
C ARG A 317 -15.58 -31.49 12.88
N ASP A 318 -15.78 -31.66 11.57
CA ASP A 318 -15.32 -32.84 10.85
C ASP A 318 -13.82 -32.75 10.51
N ASP A 319 -13.31 -31.55 10.27
CA ASP A 319 -11.88 -31.30 10.10
C ASP A 319 -11.14 -31.43 11.44
N LEU A 320 -11.73 -30.90 12.52
CA LEU A 320 -11.22 -31.03 13.88
C LEU A 320 -11.17 -32.50 14.32
N LYS A 321 -12.16 -33.32 13.96
CA LYS A 321 -12.14 -34.78 14.19
C LYS A 321 -10.99 -35.46 13.45
N LYS A 322 -10.74 -35.11 12.18
CA LYS A 322 -9.61 -35.69 11.42
C LYS A 322 -8.25 -35.34 12.03
N VAL A 323 -8.09 -34.09 12.47
CA VAL A 323 -6.89 -33.65 13.19
C VAL A 323 -6.74 -34.42 14.51
N TRP A 324 -7.82 -34.54 15.28
CA TRP A 324 -7.82 -35.29 16.55
C TRP A 324 -7.43 -36.76 16.37
N GLU A 325 -8.02 -37.46 15.40
CA GLU A 325 -7.66 -38.86 15.13
C GLU A 325 -6.21 -39.00 14.66
N THR A 326 -5.70 -38.04 13.88
CA THR A 326 -4.29 -38.01 13.46
C THR A 326 -3.34 -37.82 14.63
N VAL A 327 -3.68 -36.92 15.57
CA VAL A 327 -2.88 -36.67 16.78
C VAL A 327 -2.94 -37.86 17.74
N LYS A 328 -4.13 -38.41 17.96
CA LYS A 328 -4.37 -39.59 18.80
C LYS A 328 -3.60 -40.81 18.32
N ASN A 329 -3.59 -41.08 17.01
CA ASN A 329 -2.85 -42.20 16.43
C ASN A 329 -1.33 -42.02 16.51
N LYS A 330 -0.83 -40.77 16.53
CA LYS A 330 0.60 -40.48 16.76
C LYS A 330 1.04 -40.60 18.23
N PHE A 331 0.11 -40.44 19.17
CA PHE A 331 0.40 -40.55 20.60
C PHE A 331 0.23 -41.98 21.17
N LEU A 332 -0.44 -42.87 20.42
CA LEU A 332 -0.67 -44.27 20.80
C LEU A 332 0.27 -45.27 20.11
N GLN A 333 1.28 -44.79 19.36
CA GLN A 333 2.40 -45.57 18.80
C GLN A 333 3.68 -45.28 19.56
#